data_AF-A0A165YUR0-F1
#
_entry.id   AF-A0A165YUR0-F1
#
_cell.length_a   1.000
_cell.length_b   1.000
_cell.length_c   1.000
_cell.angle_alpha   90.00
_cell.angle_beta   90.00
_cell.angle_gamma   90.00
#
_symmetry.space_group_name_H-M   'P 1'
#
loop_
_entity.id
_entity.type
_entity.pdbx_description
1 polymer ?
#
loop_
_entity_poly.entity_id
_entity_poly.type
_entity_poly.pdbx_seq_one_letter_code
_entity_poly.pdbx_strand_id
1 'polypeptide(L)'
;MREQSGIISDLVAHQNWGETTKVDFALYTAGARVVADLTTPSREDPDSDSLGVMEQLWPFNEVSLPDVYPWPEGPAMALHYDTQPGYCWPFAGSHGHLGIMLARRILVEEITIDHVASHLAWDRTPAPRNMELWGLIDLEDDLESASGWENVRLEGVEGVDVPYEDEDPLPGDMMHVLRGNAYMRLARFEYALEDATDSQTFTVDPNVRSLAVPFKTVVLLVYDNWGGTYTCLYRVRVHGSLPGMIFPSRTCIETDIPHRLNRLELP
;
A
#
# COMPACT_ATOMS: atom_id res chain seq x y z
N MET A 1 -41.04 3.57 7.73
CA MET A 1 -40.28 4.62 7.00
C MET A 1 -38.99 5.05 7.70
N ARG A 2 -38.85 4.99 9.04
CA ARG A 2 -37.56 5.29 9.72
C ARG A 2 -36.54 4.15 9.67
N GLU A 3 -36.98 2.89 9.74
CA GLU A 3 -36.09 1.72 9.72
C GLU A 3 -35.39 1.50 8.37
N GLN A 4 -36.08 1.74 7.25
CA GLN A 4 -35.48 1.67 5.91
C GLN A 4 -34.45 2.80 5.68
N SER A 5 -34.60 3.94 6.35
CA SER A 5 -33.63 5.05 6.24
C SER A 5 -32.31 4.76 6.94
N GLY A 6 -32.33 3.99 8.05
CA GLY A 6 -31.13 3.56 8.76
C GLY A 6 -30.33 2.51 7.98
N ILE A 7 -31.05 1.54 7.40
CA ILE A 7 -30.44 0.52 6.55
C ILE A 7 -29.81 1.15 5.31
N ILE A 8 -30.46 2.14 4.68
CA ILE A 8 -29.91 2.87 3.53
C ILE A 8 -28.72 3.74 3.94
N SER A 9 -28.74 4.41 5.10
CA SER A 9 -27.59 5.20 5.55
C SER A 9 -26.37 4.33 5.87
N ASP A 10 -26.58 3.15 6.45
CA ASP A 10 -25.51 2.19 6.75
C ASP A 10 -24.97 1.57 5.45
N LEU A 11 -25.84 1.24 4.49
CA LEU A 11 -25.43 0.80 3.15
C LEU A 11 -24.67 1.88 2.37
N VAL A 12 -25.06 3.16 2.47
CA VAL A 12 -24.37 4.28 1.83
C VAL A 12 -23.03 4.57 2.50
N ALA A 13 -22.93 4.40 3.82
CA ALA A 13 -21.67 4.46 4.54
C ALA A 13 -20.73 3.32 4.13
N HIS A 14 -21.25 2.09 3.95
CA HIS A 14 -20.47 0.96 3.46
C HIS A 14 -20.12 1.05 1.96
N GLN A 15 -20.95 1.70 1.13
CA GLN A 15 -20.64 1.93 -0.29
C GLN A 15 -19.60 3.02 -0.51
N ASN A 16 -19.57 4.07 0.31
CA ASN A 16 -18.61 5.17 0.16
C ASN A 16 -17.24 4.87 0.77
N TRP A 17 -17.18 3.94 1.73
CA TRP A 17 -15.95 3.50 2.38
C TRP A 17 -15.78 2.02 2.08
N GLY A 18 -15.23 1.71 0.91
CA GLY A 18 -14.88 0.34 0.54
C GLY A 18 -14.17 -0.34 1.71
N GLU A 19 -14.75 -1.45 2.16
CA GLU A 19 -14.47 -2.47 3.20
C GLU A 19 -13.24 -2.42 4.15
N THR A 20 -12.34 -1.44 4.09
CA THR A 20 -11.23 -1.28 5.04
C THR A 20 -11.53 -0.14 6.01
N THR A 21 -12.08 -0.46 7.18
CA THR A 21 -12.26 0.50 8.30
C THR A 21 -10.95 0.86 9.02
N LYS A 22 -9.80 0.48 8.46
CA LYS A 22 -8.45 0.67 9.04
C LYS A 22 -7.72 1.83 8.40
N VAL A 23 -6.86 2.48 9.19
CA VAL A 23 -6.04 3.61 8.74
C VAL A 23 -5.04 3.13 7.69
N ASP A 24 -4.98 3.83 6.57
CA ASP A 24 -4.00 3.61 5.50
C ASP A 24 -2.77 4.50 5.72
N PHE A 25 -1.66 3.87 6.12
CA PHE A 25 -0.38 4.55 6.34
C PHE A 25 0.47 4.67 5.07
N ALA A 26 0.05 4.04 3.96
CA ALA A 26 0.70 4.15 2.66
C ALA A 26 0.09 5.26 1.79
N LEU A 27 -0.99 5.91 2.24
CA LEU A 27 -1.66 6.98 1.50
C LEU A 27 -0.74 8.20 1.26
N TYR A 28 -0.56 8.55 -0.01
CA TYR A 28 0.30 9.66 -0.45
C TYR A 28 -0.04 11.01 0.21
N THR A 29 -1.32 11.35 0.23
CA THR A 29 -1.83 12.62 0.80
C THR A 29 -1.74 12.64 2.33
N ALA A 30 -1.65 11.49 2.99
CA ALA A 30 -1.38 11.38 4.43
C ALA A 30 0.11 11.51 4.79
N GLY A 31 0.99 11.60 3.79
CA GLY A 31 2.43 11.83 3.98
C GLY A 31 3.32 10.64 3.62
N ALA A 32 2.77 9.54 3.11
CA ALA A 32 3.57 8.44 2.59
C ALA A 32 4.27 8.82 1.28
N ARG A 33 5.43 8.23 0.98
CA ARG A 33 6.23 8.54 -0.20
C ARG A 33 6.83 7.27 -0.81
N VAL A 34 7.10 7.33 -2.11
CA VAL A 34 7.86 6.29 -2.81
C VAL A 34 9.34 6.43 -2.48
N VAL A 35 10.02 5.30 -2.26
CA VAL A 35 11.48 5.23 -2.14
C VAL A 35 12.04 4.84 -3.51
N ALA A 36 12.54 5.81 -4.27
CA ALA A 36 12.94 5.63 -5.67
C ALA A 36 13.98 4.53 -5.87
N ASP A 37 14.99 4.44 -5.00
CA ASP A 37 16.06 3.42 -5.09
C ASP A 37 15.57 1.99 -4.84
N LEU A 38 14.39 1.86 -4.23
CA LEU A 38 13.72 0.58 -3.96
C LEU A 38 12.46 0.43 -4.83
N THR A 39 12.40 1.08 -5.99
CA THR A 39 11.22 1.05 -6.87
C THR A 39 11.62 0.86 -8.32
N THR A 40 10.95 -0.06 -9.01
CA THR A 40 11.13 -0.28 -10.44
C THR A 40 10.82 1.01 -11.21
N PRO A 41 11.53 1.33 -12.31
CA PRO A 41 11.15 2.44 -13.17
C PRO A 41 9.74 2.26 -13.75
N SER A 42 9.01 3.36 -13.91
CA SER A 42 7.75 3.35 -14.65
C SER A 42 7.99 2.88 -16.09
N ARG A 43 6.99 2.22 -16.66
CA ARG A 43 6.98 1.90 -18.09
C ARG A 43 7.05 3.21 -18.88
N GLU A 44 8.05 3.33 -19.75
CA GLU A 44 8.14 4.42 -20.71
C GLU A 44 6.96 4.33 -21.69
N ASP A 45 6.23 5.43 -21.87
CA ASP A 45 5.16 5.51 -22.85
C ASP A 45 5.78 5.85 -24.22
N PRO A 46 5.71 4.95 -25.22
CA PRO A 46 6.32 5.19 -26.53
C PRO A 46 5.78 6.43 -27.25
N ASP A 47 4.61 6.95 -26.86
CA ASP A 47 3.97 8.11 -27.50
C ASP A 47 4.25 9.46 -26.80
N SER A 48 4.91 9.46 -25.63
CA SER A 48 5.18 10.68 -24.83
C SER A 48 6.15 11.67 -25.51
N ASP A 49 6.94 11.21 -26.47
CA ASP A 49 7.88 12.04 -27.24
C ASP A 49 7.24 12.81 -28.41
N SER A 50 5.95 12.57 -28.71
CA SER A 50 5.31 13.09 -29.94
C SER A 50 4.63 14.45 -29.80
N LEU A 51 4.44 14.96 -28.57
CA LEU A 51 3.79 16.26 -28.29
C LEU A 51 4.77 17.43 -28.09
N GLY A 52 6.08 17.16 -27.98
CA GLY A 52 7.12 18.18 -27.83
C GLY A 52 7.44 19.00 -29.09
N VAL A 53 6.79 18.72 -30.23
CA VAL A 53 7.06 19.39 -31.52
C VAL A 53 5.97 20.42 -31.90
N MET A 54 4.86 20.48 -31.16
CA MET A 54 3.78 21.46 -31.40
C MET A 54 3.79 22.65 -30.42
N GLU A 55 4.76 22.74 -29.54
CA GLU A 55 4.93 23.86 -28.59
C GLU A 55 5.72 25.04 -29.20
N GLN A 56 6.29 24.86 -30.40
CA GLN A 56 7.18 25.84 -31.03
C GLN A 56 6.48 26.80 -32.02
N LEU A 57 5.15 26.77 -32.13
CA LEU A 57 4.39 27.55 -33.12
C LEU A 57 3.32 28.50 -32.55
N TRP A 58 3.17 28.61 -31.23
CA TRP A 58 2.22 29.56 -30.61
C TRP A 58 2.94 30.85 -30.15
N PRO A 59 2.52 32.05 -30.58
CA PRO A 59 3.24 33.31 -30.34
C PRO A 59 3.12 33.86 -28.90
N PHE A 60 2.88 32.99 -27.90
CA PHE A 60 2.80 33.36 -26.48
C PHE A 60 3.75 32.51 -25.60
N ASN A 61 4.92 32.14 -26.12
CA ASN A 61 5.95 31.34 -25.43
C ASN A 61 6.70 32.08 -24.29
N GLU A 62 5.98 32.78 -23.42
CA GLU A 62 6.53 33.31 -22.17
C GLU A 62 5.53 33.18 -21.01
N VAL A 63 4.70 32.15 -21.05
CA VAL A 63 4.04 31.65 -19.84
C VAL A 63 4.30 30.16 -19.79
N SER A 64 5.46 29.79 -19.24
CA SER A 64 5.64 28.48 -18.64
C SER A 64 4.60 28.40 -17.53
N LEU A 65 3.42 27.87 -17.83
CA LEU A 65 2.51 27.45 -16.78
C LEU A 65 3.31 26.39 -16.03
N PRO A 66 3.62 26.57 -14.73
CA PRO A 66 4.17 25.45 -13.97
C PRO A 66 3.20 24.28 -14.16
N ASP A 67 3.72 23.07 -14.31
CA ASP A 67 2.92 21.84 -14.27
C ASP A 67 2.20 21.78 -12.92
N VAL A 68 1.06 22.48 -12.83
CA VAL A 68 0.14 22.47 -11.69
C VAL A 68 -0.90 21.40 -12.01
N TYR A 69 -0.46 20.18 -12.27
CA TYR A 69 -1.31 19.03 -12.05
C TYR A 69 -1.00 18.50 -10.65
N PRO A 70 -1.92 18.67 -9.68
CA PRO A 70 -1.67 18.32 -8.27
C PRO A 70 -1.70 16.80 -8.00
N TRP A 71 -1.69 15.99 -9.05
CA TRP A 71 -1.83 14.54 -8.96
C TRP A 71 -0.46 13.85 -8.98
N PRO A 72 -0.26 12.77 -8.22
CA PRO A 72 0.99 12.02 -8.26
C PRO A 72 1.19 11.40 -9.65
N GLU A 73 2.43 11.44 -10.13
CA GLU A 73 2.86 10.78 -11.36
C GLU A 73 3.75 9.56 -11.04
N GLY A 74 3.86 8.64 -12.01
CA GLY A 74 4.74 7.48 -11.89
C GLY A 74 4.36 6.58 -10.70
N PRO A 75 5.34 6.06 -9.93
CA PRO A 75 5.05 5.10 -8.86
C PRO A 75 4.21 5.65 -7.72
N ALA A 76 4.16 6.98 -7.54
CA ALA A 76 3.35 7.60 -6.51
C ALA A 76 1.84 7.43 -6.76
N MET A 77 1.43 7.11 -8.00
CA MET A 77 0.03 6.78 -8.33
C MET A 77 -0.46 5.56 -7.54
N ALA A 78 0.38 4.56 -7.32
CA ALA A 78 0.03 3.37 -6.54
C ALA A 78 -0.25 3.66 -5.05
N LEU A 79 0.09 4.86 -4.56
CA LEU A 79 -0.18 5.32 -3.20
C LEU A 79 -1.34 6.33 -3.15
N HIS A 80 -1.94 6.63 -4.29
CA HIS A 80 -3.08 7.54 -4.40
C HIS A 80 -4.40 6.80 -4.13
N TYR A 81 -5.45 7.53 -3.78
CA TYR A 81 -6.73 6.92 -3.42
C TYR A 81 -7.60 6.52 -4.62
N ASP A 82 -7.35 7.11 -5.80
CA ASP A 82 -8.15 6.93 -7.00
C ASP A 82 -7.78 5.62 -7.70
N THR A 83 -8.80 4.85 -8.09
CA THR A 83 -8.66 3.54 -8.74
C THR A 83 -9.46 3.46 -10.04
N GLN A 84 -9.80 4.61 -10.64
CA GLN A 84 -10.45 4.67 -11.95
C GLN A 84 -9.58 4.07 -13.06
N PRO A 85 -10.17 3.49 -14.12
CA PRO A 85 -9.42 2.92 -15.23
C PRO A 85 -8.35 3.89 -15.78
N GLY A 86 -7.11 3.43 -15.88
CA GLY A 86 -5.96 4.23 -16.32
C GLY A 86 -5.26 5.02 -15.21
N TYR A 87 -5.84 5.12 -14.01
CA TYR A 87 -5.21 5.71 -12.85
C TYR A 87 -4.43 4.65 -12.04
N CYS A 88 -3.43 4.06 -12.68
CA CYS A 88 -2.53 3.07 -12.07
C CYS A 88 -1.09 3.38 -12.42
N TRP A 89 -0.16 2.86 -11.64
CA TRP A 89 1.27 2.90 -11.96
C TRP A 89 1.68 1.68 -12.80
N PRO A 90 2.07 1.86 -14.08
CA PRO A 90 2.56 0.78 -14.91
C PRO A 90 4.08 0.60 -14.80
N PHE A 91 4.54 -0.64 -14.71
CA PHE A 91 5.95 -1.01 -14.93
C PHE A 91 6.06 -2.13 -15.97
N ALA A 92 7.20 -2.20 -16.65
CA ALA A 92 7.40 -3.15 -17.76
C ALA A 92 7.56 -4.59 -17.26
N GLY A 93 7.02 -5.56 -18.01
CA GLY A 93 7.10 -6.98 -17.65
C GLY A 93 6.08 -7.40 -16.59
N SER A 94 6.28 -8.60 -16.03
CA SER A 94 5.38 -9.20 -15.05
C SER A 94 5.85 -9.03 -13.60
N HIS A 95 7.12 -8.67 -13.40
CA HIS A 95 7.77 -8.62 -12.11
C HIS A 95 8.37 -7.25 -11.85
N GLY A 96 8.37 -6.82 -10.59
CA GLY A 96 8.82 -5.49 -10.19
C GLY A 96 8.70 -5.29 -8.69
N HIS A 97 9.03 -4.10 -8.22
CA HIS A 97 9.05 -3.80 -6.79
C HIS A 97 8.68 -2.33 -6.52
N LEU A 98 8.00 -2.09 -5.41
CA LEU A 98 7.57 -0.76 -4.94
C LEU A 98 8.06 -0.51 -3.53
N GLY A 99 8.96 0.45 -3.36
CA GLY A 99 9.44 0.93 -2.08
C GLY A 99 8.53 2.00 -1.53
N ILE A 100 8.02 1.81 -0.31
CA ILE A 100 7.04 2.70 0.33
C ILE A 100 7.58 3.15 1.68
N MET A 101 7.84 4.44 1.81
CA MET A 101 8.02 5.09 3.10
C MET A 101 6.64 5.45 3.65
N LEU A 102 6.22 4.74 4.69
CA LEU A 102 4.93 4.93 5.35
C LEU A 102 4.84 6.32 6.00
N ALA A 103 3.64 6.87 6.14
CA ALA A 103 3.42 8.17 6.78
C ALA A 103 3.92 8.18 8.25
N ARG A 104 3.80 7.05 8.95
CA ARG A 104 4.29 6.83 10.31
C ARG A 104 5.00 5.49 10.41
N ARG A 105 5.83 5.35 11.44
CA ARG A 105 6.42 4.06 11.83
C ARG A 105 5.37 3.25 12.58
N ILE A 106 5.03 2.05 12.09
CA ILE A 106 3.89 1.25 12.58
C ILE A 106 4.28 -0.22 12.75
N LEU A 107 3.55 -0.92 13.61
CA LEU A 107 3.46 -2.39 13.61
C LEU A 107 2.56 -2.78 12.43
N VAL A 108 3.16 -3.28 11.34
CA VAL A 108 2.41 -3.63 10.13
C VAL A 108 1.59 -4.89 10.41
N GLU A 109 0.31 -4.82 10.06
CA GLU A 109 -0.67 -5.86 10.39
C GLU A 109 -1.26 -6.50 9.14
N GLU A 110 -1.59 -5.67 8.15
CA GLU A 110 -2.28 -6.05 6.93
C GLU A 110 -1.86 -5.15 5.77
N ILE A 111 -1.98 -5.68 4.56
CA ILE A 111 -1.83 -4.96 3.30
C ILE A 111 -3.08 -5.15 2.46
N THR A 112 -3.54 -4.09 1.82
CA THR A 112 -4.66 -4.16 0.88
C THR A 112 -4.20 -3.77 -0.51
N ILE A 113 -4.58 -4.57 -1.49
CA ILE A 113 -4.36 -4.32 -2.90
C ILE A 113 -5.72 -4.04 -3.54
N ASP A 114 -5.87 -2.84 -4.09
CA ASP A 114 -7.01 -2.52 -4.94
C ASP A 114 -6.61 -2.60 -6.40
N HIS A 115 -7.57 -3.00 -7.23
CA HIS A 115 -7.48 -2.96 -8.68
C HIS A 115 -8.74 -2.31 -9.27
N VAL A 116 -8.68 -1.97 -10.56
CA VAL A 116 -9.87 -1.49 -11.28
C VAL A 116 -10.99 -2.52 -11.25
N ALA A 117 -12.21 -2.00 -11.09
CA ALA A 117 -13.40 -2.81 -11.02
C ALA A 117 -13.59 -3.70 -12.24
N SER A 118 -13.93 -4.98 -12.01
CA SER A 118 -14.10 -5.98 -13.07
C SER A 118 -14.98 -5.56 -14.24
N HIS A 119 -16.03 -4.78 -13.97
CA HIS A 119 -16.97 -4.28 -14.98
C HIS A 119 -16.53 -3.00 -15.71
N LEU A 120 -15.45 -2.36 -15.26
CA LEU A 120 -14.94 -1.10 -15.84
C LEU A 120 -13.70 -1.30 -16.72
N ALA A 121 -13.09 -2.48 -16.69
CA ALA A 121 -11.90 -2.80 -17.46
C ALA A 121 -12.12 -3.99 -18.38
N TRP A 122 -11.81 -3.81 -19.67
CA TRP A 122 -11.90 -4.87 -20.68
C TRP A 122 -10.76 -5.88 -20.56
N ASP A 123 -9.59 -5.46 -20.07
CA ASP A 123 -8.43 -6.29 -19.81
C ASP A 123 -7.89 -6.00 -18.41
N ARG A 124 -7.78 -7.05 -17.60
CA ARG A 124 -7.23 -7.03 -16.23
C ARG A 124 -6.02 -7.97 -16.09
N THR A 125 -5.51 -8.52 -17.20
CA THR A 125 -4.28 -9.33 -17.21
C THR A 125 -3.04 -8.61 -16.68
N PRO A 126 -2.94 -7.25 -16.72
CA PRO A 126 -1.86 -6.51 -16.04
C PRO A 126 -1.96 -6.46 -14.52
N ALA A 127 -3.01 -7.01 -13.90
CA ALA A 127 -3.10 -7.02 -12.44
C ALA A 127 -1.93 -7.80 -11.83
N PRO A 128 -1.36 -7.34 -10.70
CA PRO A 128 -0.34 -8.10 -9.99
C PRO A 128 -0.95 -9.41 -9.49
N ARG A 129 -0.13 -10.46 -9.35
CA ARG A 129 -0.59 -11.76 -8.87
C ARG A 129 0.17 -12.21 -7.63
N ASN A 130 1.30 -12.89 -7.79
CA ASN A 130 2.09 -13.38 -6.66
C ASN A 130 2.95 -12.24 -6.11
N MET A 131 2.79 -11.95 -4.82
CA MET A 131 3.44 -10.82 -4.16
C MET A 131 4.00 -11.18 -2.79
N GLU A 132 5.03 -10.45 -2.39
CA GLU A 132 5.56 -10.47 -1.02
C GLU A 132 5.71 -9.05 -0.47
N LEU A 133 5.40 -8.87 0.81
CA LEU A 133 5.64 -7.64 1.53
C LEU A 133 6.84 -7.82 2.45
N TRP A 134 7.81 -6.92 2.34
CA TRP A 134 9.03 -6.88 3.15
C TRP A 134 9.09 -5.58 3.95
N GLY A 135 9.58 -5.64 5.19
CA GLY A 135 9.82 -4.50 6.05
C GLY A 135 11.32 -4.24 6.20
N LEU A 136 11.75 -3.00 5.98
CA LEU A 136 13.14 -2.59 6.22
C LEU A 136 13.35 -2.35 7.72
N ILE A 137 14.35 -3.02 8.31
CA ILE A 137 14.78 -2.81 9.69
C ILE A 137 15.90 -1.77 9.68
N ASP A 138 15.56 -0.55 10.10
CA ASP A 138 16.46 0.61 10.06
C ASP A 138 17.11 0.95 11.41
N LEU A 139 16.69 0.31 12.51
CA LEU A 139 17.20 0.55 13.86
C LEU A 139 17.83 -0.72 14.46
N GLU A 140 18.91 -0.52 15.21
CA GLU A 140 19.69 -1.60 15.84
C GLU A 140 18.89 -2.37 16.90
N ASP A 141 18.14 -1.68 17.77
CA ASP A 141 17.27 -2.30 18.77
C ASP A 141 16.20 -3.24 18.15
N ASP A 142 15.70 -2.86 16.98
CA ASP A 142 14.72 -3.63 16.23
C ASP A 142 15.37 -4.82 15.50
N LEU A 143 16.62 -4.66 15.07
CA LEU A 143 17.43 -5.74 14.53
C LEU A 143 17.70 -6.80 15.59
N GLU A 144 18.04 -6.41 16.83
CA GLU A 144 18.19 -7.37 17.94
C GLU A 144 16.90 -8.15 18.17
N SER A 145 15.76 -7.45 18.19
CA SER A 145 14.43 -8.05 18.37
C SER A 145 14.05 -9.01 17.23
N ALA A 146 14.54 -8.75 16.01
CA ALA A 146 14.29 -9.55 14.81
C ALA A 146 15.29 -10.70 14.62
N SER A 147 16.54 -10.55 15.07
CA SER A 147 17.70 -11.40 14.73
C SER A 147 17.60 -12.88 15.13
N GLY A 148 16.61 -13.26 15.95
CA GLY A 148 16.37 -14.64 16.37
C GLY A 148 15.46 -15.47 15.44
N TRP A 149 15.03 -14.94 14.29
CA TRP A 149 13.96 -15.53 13.48
C TRP A 149 14.36 -15.87 12.03
N GLU A 150 13.82 -16.99 11.54
CA GLU A 150 14.07 -17.60 10.21
C GLU A 150 13.63 -16.73 9.02
N ASN A 151 12.77 -15.72 9.22
CA ASN A 151 12.23 -14.85 8.16
C ASN A 151 12.97 -13.51 7.99
N VAL A 152 14.12 -13.32 8.65
CA VAL A 152 14.95 -12.12 8.49
C VAL A 152 16.01 -12.40 7.44
N ARG A 153 15.99 -11.64 6.34
CA ARG A 153 17.08 -11.61 5.37
C ARG A 153 18.10 -10.57 5.77
N LEU A 154 19.32 -11.04 6.02
CA LEU A 154 20.52 -10.25 6.29
C LEU A 154 21.50 -10.46 5.13
N GLU A 155 21.22 -9.88 3.96
CA GLU A 155 22.11 -10.02 2.80
C GLU A 155 23.10 -8.86 2.71
N GLY A 156 24.40 -9.18 2.82
CA GLY A 156 25.48 -8.19 2.68
C GLY A 156 25.74 -7.32 3.91
N VAL A 157 25.23 -7.71 5.08
CA VAL A 157 25.63 -7.15 6.38
C VAL A 157 26.97 -7.76 6.78
N GLU A 158 28.00 -6.94 7.01
CA GLU A 158 29.32 -7.42 7.44
C GLU A 158 29.21 -8.25 8.72
N GLY A 159 29.68 -9.51 8.69
CA GLY A 159 29.85 -10.36 9.89
C GLY A 159 28.73 -11.36 10.18
N VAL A 160 27.72 -11.51 9.31
CA VAL A 160 26.65 -12.50 9.49
C VAL A 160 26.62 -13.50 8.32
N ASP A 161 27.11 -14.72 8.55
CA ASP A 161 27.03 -15.84 7.59
C ASP A 161 25.73 -16.63 7.81
N VAL A 162 24.72 -16.41 6.97
CA VAL A 162 23.46 -17.20 7.00
C VAL A 162 23.50 -18.27 5.90
N PRO A 163 23.40 -19.57 6.23
CA PRO A 163 23.27 -20.64 5.23
C PRO A 163 21.93 -20.52 4.49
N TYR A 164 21.98 -20.45 3.16
CA TYR A 164 20.84 -20.17 2.29
C TYR A 164 20.31 -21.44 1.60
N GLU A 165 19.06 -21.80 1.85
CA GLU A 165 18.24 -22.69 1.01
C GLU A 165 16.83 -22.08 0.90
N ASP A 166 16.60 -21.20 -0.08
CA ASP A 166 15.22 -20.80 -0.45
C ASP A 166 14.65 -21.78 -1.47
N GLU A 167 13.40 -22.20 -1.28
CA GLU A 167 12.65 -22.95 -2.29
C GLU A 167 12.24 -22.07 -3.50
N ASP A 168 12.19 -20.74 -3.34
CA ASP A 168 11.85 -19.75 -4.39
C ASP A 168 12.86 -18.58 -4.40
N PRO A 169 13.88 -18.59 -5.27
CA PRO A 169 14.85 -17.50 -5.34
C PRO A 169 14.21 -16.20 -5.83
N LEU A 170 14.60 -15.07 -5.23
CA LEU A 170 14.24 -13.75 -5.76
C LEU A 170 14.74 -13.61 -7.21
N PRO A 171 13.96 -12.99 -8.10
CA PRO A 171 14.46 -12.56 -9.40
C PRO A 171 15.78 -11.78 -9.23
N GLY A 172 16.78 -12.07 -10.06
CA GLY A 172 18.14 -11.54 -9.86
C GLY A 172 18.24 -10.01 -9.94
N ASP A 173 17.31 -9.39 -10.66
CA ASP A 173 17.08 -7.95 -10.72
C ASP A 173 16.39 -7.40 -9.47
N MET A 174 15.79 -8.22 -8.60
CA MET A 174 15.29 -7.79 -7.29
C MET A 174 16.30 -8.04 -6.16
N MET A 175 17.29 -8.91 -6.39
CA MET A 175 18.28 -9.24 -5.37
C MET A 175 19.05 -8.01 -4.88
N HIS A 176 19.30 -7.02 -5.74
CA HIS A 176 19.99 -5.80 -5.33
C HIS A 176 19.17 -4.89 -4.41
N VAL A 177 17.84 -5.01 -4.43
CA VAL A 177 16.91 -4.20 -3.63
C VAL A 177 17.08 -4.49 -2.13
N LEU A 178 17.39 -5.75 -1.79
CA LEU A 178 17.55 -6.17 -0.39
C LEU A 178 19.01 -6.14 0.09
N ARG A 179 19.98 -5.75 -0.75
CA ARG A 179 21.39 -5.77 -0.36
C ARG A 179 21.75 -4.64 0.58
N GLY A 180 22.61 -4.95 1.56
CA GLY A 180 23.26 -3.97 2.42
C GLY A 180 22.36 -3.43 3.53
N ASN A 181 21.12 -3.89 3.63
CA ASN A 181 20.23 -3.59 4.74
C ASN A 181 19.58 -4.88 5.28
N ALA A 182 19.04 -4.80 6.49
CA ALA A 182 18.27 -5.87 7.09
C ALA A 182 16.79 -5.77 6.69
N TYR A 183 16.22 -6.84 6.18
CA TYR A 183 14.81 -6.91 5.81
C TYR A 183 14.12 -8.10 6.46
N MET A 184 12.84 -7.94 6.76
CA MET A 184 11.98 -9.01 7.27
C MET A 184 10.80 -9.24 6.33
N ARG A 185 10.56 -10.49 5.93
CA ARG A 185 9.36 -10.82 5.16
C ARG A 185 8.15 -10.78 6.08
N LEU A 186 7.18 -9.94 5.74
CA LEU A 186 5.95 -9.72 6.52
C LEU A 186 4.81 -10.60 6.02
N ALA A 187 4.66 -10.74 4.70
CA ALA A 187 3.57 -11.51 4.11
C ALA A 187 3.96 -12.04 2.72
N ARG A 188 3.34 -13.16 2.33
CA ARG A 188 3.31 -13.68 0.95
C ARG A 188 1.86 -13.97 0.58
N PHE A 189 1.42 -13.51 -0.57
CA PHE A 189 0.00 -13.60 -0.97
C PHE A 189 -0.18 -13.57 -2.49
N GLU A 190 -1.35 -13.99 -2.94
CA GLU A 190 -1.78 -13.98 -4.33
C GLU A 190 -3.03 -13.10 -4.48
N TYR A 191 -3.01 -12.13 -5.37
CA TYR A 191 -4.19 -11.34 -5.73
C TYR A 191 -5.03 -12.07 -6.78
N ALA A 192 -6.30 -12.36 -6.48
CA ALA A 192 -7.19 -13.15 -7.32
C ALA A 192 -8.08 -12.28 -8.24
N LEU A 193 -8.03 -12.47 -9.55
CA LEU A 193 -8.86 -11.70 -10.49
C LEU A 193 -10.36 -12.01 -10.43
N GLU A 194 -10.70 -13.24 -10.03
CA GLU A 194 -12.06 -13.79 -10.06
C GLU A 194 -12.88 -13.48 -8.80
N ASP A 195 -12.25 -12.91 -7.77
CA ASP A 195 -12.93 -12.55 -6.53
C ASP A 195 -13.99 -11.47 -6.76
N ALA A 196 -15.04 -11.53 -5.93
CA ALA A 196 -16.17 -10.62 -6.02
C ALA A 196 -15.80 -9.17 -5.68
N THR A 197 -14.67 -8.95 -5.00
CA THR A 197 -14.18 -7.63 -4.61
C THR A 197 -12.89 -7.29 -5.35
N ASP A 198 -12.84 -6.07 -5.87
CA ASP A 198 -11.63 -5.55 -6.53
C ASP A 198 -10.59 -5.03 -5.54
N SER A 199 -10.92 -5.05 -4.25
CA SER A 199 -10.07 -4.75 -3.10
C SER A 199 -9.88 -6.02 -2.27
N GLN A 200 -8.64 -6.44 -2.07
CA GLN A 200 -8.28 -7.65 -1.32
C GLN A 200 -7.27 -7.34 -0.23
N THR A 201 -7.54 -7.81 0.98
CA THR A 201 -6.70 -7.55 2.16
C THR A 201 -6.05 -8.83 2.64
N PHE A 202 -4.74 -8.76 2.88
CA PHE A 202 -3.89 -9.88 3.28
C PHE A 202 -3.23 -9.58 4.63
N THR A 203 -3.22 -10.56 5.52
CA THR A 203 -2.65 -10.43 6.86
C THR A 203 -1.16 -10.75 6.87
N VAL A 204 -0.39 -9.99 7.65
CA VAL A 204 1.01 -10.32 8.00
C VAL A 204 1.05 -11.62 8.81
N ASP A 205 2.12 -12.39 8.64
CA ASP A 205 2.36 -13.64 9.37
C ASP A 205 2.23 -13.40 10.90
N PRO A 206 1.37 -14.16 11.61
CA PRO A 206 1.18 -14.02 13.05
C PRO A 206 2.48 -14.09 13.85
N ASN A 207 3.44 -14.90 13.40
CA ASN A 207 4.74 -15.04 14.03
C ASN A 207 5.54 -13.74 13.94
N VAL A 208 5.51 -13.09 12.77
CA VAL A 208 6.14 -11.78 12.55
C VAL A 208 5.45 -10.69 13.37
N ARG A 209 4.10 -10.70 13.41
CA ARG A 209 3.33 -9.74 14.23
C ARG A 209 3.66 -9.86 15.71
N SER A 210 3.96 -11.07 16.20
CA SER A 210 4.30 -11.30 17.61
C SER A 210 5.63 -10.66 18.05
N LEU A 211 6.53 -10.37 17.09
CA LEU A 211 7.79 -9.69 17.36
C LEU A 211 7.62 -8.21 17.70
N ALA A 212 6.47 -7.63 17.34
CA ALA A 212 6.16 -6.22 17.57
C ALA A 212 7.26 -5.27 17.04
N VAL A 213 7.92 -5.64 15.93
CA VAL A 213 8.91 -4.80 15.25
C VAL A 213 8.18 -3.74 14.41
N PRO A 214 8.44 -2.44 14.62
CA PRO A 214 7.84 -1.40 13.79
C PRO A 214 8.61 -1.16 12.49
N PHE A 215 7.90 -0.81 11.43
CA PHE A 215 8.48 -0.48 10.14
C PHE A 215 8.09 0.94 9.71
N LYS A 216 9.07 1.70 9.23
CA LYS A 216 8.85 2.99 8.55
C LYS A 216 8.86 2.83 7.03
N THR A 217 9.63 1.88 6.52
CA THR A 217 9.75 1.57 5.10
C THR A 217 9.38 0.12 4.87
N VAL A 218 8.52 -0.10 3.87
CA VAL A 218 8.16 -1.44 3.38
C VAL A 218 8.41 -1.52 1.88
N VAL A 219 8.61 -2.72 1.37
CA VAL A 219 8.81 -3.00 -0.06
C VAL A 219 7.83 -4.07 -0.48
N LEU A 220 6.99 -3.75 -1.46
CA LEU A 220 6.12 -4.73 -2.11
C LEU A 220 6.86 -5.32 -3.32
N LEU A 221 7.12 -6.61 -3.30
CA LEU A 221 7.67 -7.36 -4.42
C LEU A 221 6.52 -8.00 -5.20
N VAL A 222 6.55 -7.86 -6.52
CA VAL A 222 5.61 -8.48 -7.45
C VAL A 222 6.38 -9.47 -8.31
N TYR A 223 6.02 -10.75 -8.26
CA TYR A 223 6.71 -11.83 -8.97
C TYR A 223 6.14 -12.08 -10.36
N ASP A 224 4.83 -11.92 -10.51
CA ASP A 224 4.15 -12.10 -11.78
C ASP A 224 2.82 -11.33 -11.82
N ASN A 225 2.17 -11.41 -12.98
CA ASN A 225 0.86 -10.86 -13.26
C ASN A 225 -0.02 -11.93 -13.93
N TRP A 226 -1.24 -11.55 -14.31
CA TRP A 226 -2.21 -12.46 -14.91
C TRP A 226 -2.06 -12.63 -16.44
N GLY A 227 -0.83 -12.53 -16.96
CA GLY A 227 -0.50 -12.74 -18.37
C GLY A 227 -0.35 -11.46 -19.20
N GLY A 228 -0.35 -10.30 -18.55
CA GLY A 228 -0.12 -9.00 -19.19
C GLY A 228 1.35 -8.79 -19.61
N THR A 229 1.57 -7.98 -20.65
CA THR A 229 2.94 -7.59 -21.08
C THR A 229 3.62 -6.56 -20.16
N TYR A 230 2.83 -6.01 -19.24
CA TYR A 230 3.22 -5.07 -18.19
C TYR A 230 2.35 -5.35 -16.97
N THR A 231 2.73 -4.80 -15.83
CA THR A 231 1.93 -4.85 -14.61
C THR A 231 1.47 -3.45 -14.23
N CYS A 232 0.23 -3.30 -13.78
CA CYS A 232 -0.30 -2.01 -13.32
C CYS A 232 -0.79 -2.10 -11.87
N LEU A 233 -0.18 -1.30 -11.00
CA LEU A 233 -0.57 -1.18 -9.59
C LEU A 233 -1.50 0.02 -9.42
N TYR A 234 -2.78 -0.24 -9.12
CA TYR A 234 -3.78 0.80 -8.88
C TYR A 234 -3.62 1.43 -7.51
N ARG A 235 -3.76 0.64 -6.43
CA ARG A 235 -3.56 1.15 -5.08
C ARG A 235 -3.05 0.10 -4.11
N VAL A 236 -2.05 0.48 -3.33
CA VAL A 236 -1.48 -0.29 -2.23
C VAL A 236 -1.74 0.44 -0.93
N ARG A 237 -2.39 -0.23 0.02
CA ARG A 237 -2.65 0.29 1.36
C ARG A 237 -1.90 -0.54 2.39
N VAL A 238 -1.36 0.11 3.40
CA VAL A 238 -0.66 -0.58 4.50
C VAL A 238 -1.30 -0.19 5.82
N HIS A 239 -1.72 -1.20 6.58
CA HIS A 239 -2.49 -1.06 7.80
C HIS A 239 -1.71 -1.57 9.00
N GLY A 240 -1.93 -0.96 10.16
CA GLY A 240 -1.22 -1.31 11.37
C GLY A 240 -1.56 -0.43 12.56
N SER A 241 -0.79 -0.59 13.62
CA SER A 241 -0.91 0.15 14.88
C SER A 241 0.37 0.93 15.19
N LEU A 242 0.26 2.06 15.90
CA LEU A 242 1.44 2.80 16.32
C LEU A 242 2.13 2.08 17.50
N PRO A 243 3.46 1.98 17.53
CA PRO A 243 4.20 1.42 18.66
C PRO A 243 3.87 2.17 19.94
N GLY A 244 3.63 1.44 21.03
CA GLY A 244 3.36 2.02 22.35
C GLY A 244 1.97 2.63 22.55
N MET A 245 1.08 2.63 21.56
CA MET A 245 -0.33 2.95 21.79
C MET A 245 -1.09 1.68 22.19
N ILE A 246 -1.28 1.48 23.49
CA ILE A 246 -2.30 0.55 23.99
C ILE A 246 -3.65 1.16 23.62
N PHE A 247 -4.32 0.63 22.59
CA PHE A 247 -5.73 0.91 22.42
C PHE A 247 -6.45 0.24 23.59
N PRO A 248 -7.11 0.98 24.50
CA PRO A 248 -8.05 0.33 25.39
C PRO A 248 -9.06 -0.38 24.48
N SER A 249 -9.23 -1.68 24.71
CA SER A 249 -10.22 -2.50 24.01
C SER A 249 -11.51 -1.70 23.86
N ARG A 250 -12.10 -1.67 22.66
CA ARG A 250 -13.41 -1.06 22.42
C ARG A 250 -14.50 -1.75 23.27
N THR A 251 -14.57 -1.44 24.54
CA THR A 251 -15.79 -1.48 25.32
C THR A 251 -16.36 -0.09 25.22
N CYS A 252 -17.33 0.08 24.31
CA CYS A 252 -18.25 1.20 24.41
C CYS A 252 -18.89 1.11 25.79
N ILE A 253 -18.43 1.94 26.73
CA ILE A 253 -19.18 2.18 27.96
C ILE A 253 -20.40 2.95 27.49
N GLU A 254 -21.56 2.27 27.44
CA GLU A 254 -22.85 2.94 27.50
C GLU A 254 -22.82 3.78 28.78
N THR A 255 -22.51 5.07 28.64
CA THR A 255 -22.79 6.02 29.71
C THR A 255 -24.30 6.16 29.73
N ASP A 256 -24.91 5.44 30.66
CA ASP A 256 -26.30 5.58 31.06
C ASP A 256 -26.52 7.04 31.46
N ILE A 257 -27.20 7.81 30.60
CA ILE A 257 -27.57 9.20 30.88
C ILE A 257 -28.83 9.15 31.75
N PRO A 258 -28.79 9.53 33.04
CA PRO A 258 -30.01 9.56 33.83
C PRO A 258 -30.87 10.73 33.35
N HIS A 259 -31.99 10.41 32.72
CA HIS A 259 -33.09 11.34 32.48
C HIS A 259 -33.63 11.87 33.83
N ARG A 260 -33.15 13.03 34.28
CA ARG A 260 -33.88 13.89 35.23
C ARG A 260 -34.38 15.13 34.51
N LEU A 261 -35.62 15.06 34.06
CA LEU A 261 -36.43 16.24 33.75
C LEU A 261 -36.78 16.95 35.05
N ASN A 262 -36.03 18.00 35.40
CA ASN A 262 -36.50 18.98 36.38
C ASN A 262 -37.46 19.94 35.68
N ARG A 263 -38.73 19.83 36.04
CA ARG A 263 -39.79 20.80 35.77
C ARG A 263 -39.47 22.09 36.54
N LEU A 264 -39.06 23.14 35.84
CA LEU A 264 -39.04 24.50 36.37
C LEU A 264 -40.48 25.01 36.42
N GLU A 265 -41.03 25.14 37.63
CA GLU A 265 -42.15 26.03 37.89
C GLU A 265 -41.60 27.46 37.95
N LEU A 266 -42.09 28.31 37.05
CA LEU A 266 -41.89 29.76 37.12
C LEU A 266 -42.93 30.37 38.06
N PRO A 267 -42.57 31.45 38.78
CA PRO A 267 -43.43 32.10 39.78
C PRO A 267 -44.66 32.80 39.20
#